data_AF-A0A539DD34-F1
#
_entry.id   AF-A0A539DD34-F1
#
_cell.length_a   1.000
_cell.length_b   1.000
_cell.length_c   1.000
_cell.angle_alpha   90.00
_cell.angle_beta   90.00
_cell.angle_gamma   90.00
#
_symmetry.space_group_name_H-M   'P 1'
#
loop_
_entity.id
_entity.type
_entity.pdbx_description
1 polymer ?
#
loop_
_entity_poly.entity_id
_entity_poly.type
_entity_poly.pdbx_seq_one_letter_code
_entity_poly.pdbx_strand_id
1 'polypeptide(L)'
;MSTVVEPGSNGGPAAPLTRKDFVTDQEVRWCPGCGDYAILNAVQQVFPKLGIPREKFVFIAGIGCSSRFPYYMNTYGFHTIHGRAPAVATGVKIANPDLSVWVATGDGDALSIGGNHLIHALRRNVDIKI
;
A
#
# COMPACT_ATOMS: atom_id res chain seq x y z
N MET A 1 16.90 14.54 26.02
CA MET A 1 18.28 14.02 26.04
C MET A 1 18.23 12.56 26.42
N SER A 2 18.16 11.69 25.41
CA SER A 2 18.62 10.29 25.43
C SER A 2 18.38 9.76 24.02
N THR A 3 19.40 9.94 23.18
CA THR A 3 19.52 9.26 21.89
C THR A 3 19.88 7.81 22.17
N VAL A 4 18.91 6.91 22.09
CA VAL A 4 19.19 5.50 21.88
C VAL A 4 19.09 5.26 20.38
N VAL A 5 20.21 5.43 19.70
CA VAL A 5 20.41 4.92 18.33
C VAL A 5 20.67 3.42 18.50
N GLU A 6 19.78 2.58 18.00
CA GLU A 6 19.99 1.14 18.00
C GLU A 6 21.17 0.76 17.11
N PRO A 7 22.09 -0.12 17.56
CA PRO A 7 23.23 -0.58 16.77
C PRO A 7 22.73 -1.59 15.73
N GLY A 8 22.30 -1.07 14.58
CA GLY A 8 21.84 -1.84 13.42
C GLY A 8 21.38 -0.99 12.24
N SER A 9 21.15 0.31 12.42
CA SER A 9 20.84 1.20 11.30
C SER A 9 22.12 1.59 10.56
N ASN A 10 22.31 1.07 9.35
CA ASN A 10 23.22 1.63 8.35
C ASN A 10 22.75 3.06 8.01
N GLY A 11 23.11 4.02 8.88
CA GLY A 11 22.73 5.43 8.82
C GLY A 11 23.57 6.26 7.86
N GLY A 12 23.90 5.70 6.69
CA GLY A 12 24.24 6.53 5.54
C GLY A 12 22.96 7.08 4.93
N PRO A 13 22.96 8.27 4.29
CA PRO A 13 21.80 8.71 3.53
C PRO A 13 21.54 7.66 2.45
N ALA A 14 20.45 6.90 2.61
CA ALA A 14 20.01 5.96 1.58
C ALA A 14 19.86 6.76 0.27
N ALA A 15 20.39 6.20 -0.83
CA ALA A 15 20.28 6.84 -2.12
C ALA A 15 18.82 7.21 -2.39
N PRO A 16 18.54 8.37 -3.00
CA PRO A 16 17.17 8.80 -3.25
C PRO A 16 16.44 7.73 -4.06
N LEU A 17 15.29 7.28 -3.54
CA LEU A 17 14.46 6.32 -4.26
C LEU A 17 14.03 6.92 -5.60
N THR A 18 13.76 6.05 -6.55
CA THR A 18 13.30 6.36 -7.90
C THR A 18 12.06 5.56 -8.23
N ARG A 19 11.37 5.92 -9.32
CA ARG A 19 10.21 5.14 -9.80
C ARG A 19 10.56 3.65 -9.98
N LYS A 20 11.77 3.35 -10.47
CA LYS A 20 12.22 1.97 -10.75
C LYS A 20 12.23 1.12 -9.49
N ASP A 21 12.49 1.70 -8.33
CA ASP A 21 12.52 0.98 -7.06
C ASP A 21 11.14 0.48 -6.64
N PHE A 22 10.06 1.08 -7.16
CA PHE A 22 8.67 0.69 -6.87
C PHE A 22 8.04 -0.18 -7.96
N VAL A 23 8.76 -0.48 -9.05
CA VAL A 23 8.27 -1.32 -10.15
C VAL A 23 8.71 -2.77 -9.94
N THR A 24 7.82 -3.73 -10.15
CA THR A 24 8.12 -5.17 -10.11
C THR A 24 8.48 -5.71 -11.49
N ASP A 25 9.04 -6.91 -11.55
CA ASP A 25 9.22 -7.70 -12.77
C ASP A 25 7.95 -8.40 -13.27
N GLN A 26 6.87 -8.34 -12.48
CA GLN A 26 5.59 -8.97 -12.79
C GLN A 26 4.90 -8.30 -13.98
N GLU A 27 4.42 -9.13 -14.91
CA GLU A 27 3.59 -8.69 -16.02
C GLU A 27 2.22 -8.20 -15.53
N VAL A 28 1.84 -6.99 -15.95
CA VAL A 28 0.54 -6.40 -15.63
C VAL A 28 -0.53 -7.03 -16.49
N ARG A 29 -1.52 -7.69 -15.86
CA ARG A 29 -2.56 -8.48 -16.51
C ARG A 29 -3.90 -7.74 -16.68
N TRP A 30 -3.86 -6.41 -16.69
CA TRP A 30 -5.04 -5.61 -16.98
C TRP A 30 -5.27 -5.53 -18.49
N CYS A 31 -6.52 -5.28 -18.89
CA CYS A 31 -6.85 -5.12 -20.31
C CYS A 31 -6.10 -3.91 -20.90
N PRO A 32 -5.70 -3.96 -22.19
CA PRO A 32 -5.16 -2.78 -22.88
C PRO A 32 -6.13 -1.59 -22.78
N GLY A 33 -5.62 -0.44 -22.34
CA GLY A 33 -6.42 0.77 -22.13
C GLY A 33 -7.13 0.85 -20.76
N CYS A 34 -6.93 -0.12 -19.86
CA CYS A 34 -7.46 -0.05 -18.50
C CYS A 34 -6.91 1.16 -17.72
N GLY A 35 -7.78 1.86 -16.98
CA GLY A 35 -7.41 3.03 -16.18
C GLY A 35 -6.45 2.72 -15.02
N ASP A 36 -6.42 1.48 -14.53
CA ASP A 36 -5.53 1.06 -13.42
C ASP A 36 -4.04 1.26 -13.77
N TYR A 37 -3.67 1.21 -15.05
CA TYR A 37 -2.31 1.55 -15.49
C TYR A 37 -1.91 2.99 -15.13
N ALA A 38 -2.85 3.94 -15.28
CA ALA A 38 -2.58 5.34 -14.95
C ALA A 38 -2.40 5.52 -13.44
N ILE A 39 -3.23 4.86 -12.64
CA ILE A 39 -3.14 4.88 -11.17
C ILE A 39 -1.80 4.29 -10.71
N LEU A 40 -1.44 3.11 -11.23
CA LEU A 40 -0.17 2.45 -10.90
C LEU A 40 1.03 3.34 -11.24
N ASN A 41 1.04 3.93 -12.44
CA ASN A 41 2.12 4.81 -12.86
C ASN A 41 2.22 6.06 -11.99
N ALA A 42 1.09 6.68 -11.62
CA ALA A 42 1.07 7.85 -10.76
C ALA A 42 1.62 7.51 -9.36
N VAL A 43 1.19 6.40 -8.78
CA VAL A 43 1.66 5.93 -7.47
C VAL A 43 3.17 5.70 -7.47
N GLN A 44 3.69 4.94 -8.45
CA GLN A 44 5.13 4.67 -8.57
C GLN A 44 5.97 5.94 -8.80
N GLN A 45 5.41 6.98 -9.40
CA GLN A 45 6.08 8.28 -9.59
C GLN A 45 6.08 9.16 -8.34
N VAL A 46 5.04 9.07 -7.51
CA VAL A 46 4.88 9.90 -6.31
C VAL A 46 5.62 9.31 -5.11
N PHE A 47 5.60 7.98 -4.95
CA PHE A 47 6.17 7.31 -3.78
C PHE A 47 7.63 7.66 -3.47
N PRO A 48 8.55 7.77 -4.46
CA PRO A 48 9.92 8.22 -4.22
C PRO A 48 10.03 9.61 -3.59
N LYS A 49 9.03 10.47 -3.80
CA LYS A 49 8.99 11.86 -3.34
C LYS A 49 8.45 12.00 -1.92
N LEU A 50 7.90 10.93 -1.34
CA LEU A 50 7.29 10.96 -0.01
C LEU A 50 8.33 10.91 1.13
N GLY A 51 9.59 10.63 0.83
CA GLY A 51 10.65 10.55 1.84
C GLY A 51 10.52 9.36 2.81
N ILE A 52 9.68 8.37 2.47
CA ILE A 52 9.46 7.16 3.28
C ILE A 52 10.32 6.03 2.69
N PRO A 53 11.07 5.28 3.51
CA PRO A 53 11.80 4.10 3.06
C PRO A 53 10.87 3.07 2.40
N ARG A 54 11.34 2.41 1.35
CA ARG A 54 10.50 1.51 0.54
C ARG A 54 9.88 0.38 1.37
N GLU A 55 10.66 -0.17 2.28
CA GLU A 55 10.30 -1.23 3.22
C GLU A 55 9.27 -0.81 4.28
N LYS A 56 8.99 0.50 4.42
CA LYS A 56 7.94 1.02 5.32
C LYS A 56 6.58 1.15 4.63
N PHE A 57 6.49 0.95 3.32
CA PHE A 57 5.21 0.91 2.60
C PHE A 57 4.61 -0.49 2.61
N VAL A 58 3.30 -0.55 2.86
CA VAL A 58 2.53 -1.80 2.76
C VAL A 58 1.25 -1.56 1.97
N PHE A 59 1.04 -2.33 0.89
CA PHE A 59 -0.21 -2.35 0.15
C PHE A 59 -1.09 -3.53 0.56
N ILE A 60 -2.33 -3.26 0.96
CA ILE A 60 -3.33 -4.26 1.29
C ILE A 60 -4.44 -4.19 0.23
N ALA A 61 -4.78 -5.32 -0.39
CA ALA A 61 -5.82 -5.36 -1.41
C ALA A 61 -6.85 -6.46 -1.15
N GLY A 62 -8.06 -6.25 -1.67
CA GLY A 62 -9.17 -7.22 -1.61
C GLY A 62 -9.13 -8.18 -2.79
N ILE A 63 -10.23 -8.33 -3.52
CA ILE A 63 -10.30 -9.14 -4.75
C ILE A 63 -10.94 -8.34 -5.88
N GLY A 64 -10.34 -8.40 -7.07
CA GLY A 64 -10.79 -7.73 -8.28
C GLY A 64 -9.63 -7.39 -9.20
N CYS A 65 -9.93 -6.79 -10.37
CA CYS A 65 -8.89 -6.28 -11.27
C CYS A 65 -7.98 -5.28 -10.54
N SER A 66 -8.58 -4.27 -9.89
CA SER A 66 -7.86 -3.27 -9.10
C SER A 66 -7.02 -3.90 -7.98
N SER A 67 -7.51 -4.96 -7.33
CA SER A 67 -6.84 -5.60 -6.20
C SER A 67 -5.57 -6.39 -6.58
N ARG A 68 -5.24 -6.50 -7.88
CA ARG A 68 -3.92 -6.98 -8.31
C ARG A 68 -2.80 -5.98 -8.04
N PHE A 69 -3.12 -4.73 -7.66
CA PHE A 69 -2.16 -3.66 -7.43
C PHE A 69 -0.93 -4.04 -6.60
N PRO A 70 -1.02 -4.78 -5.46
CA PRO A 70 0.16 -5.12 -4.67
C PRO A 70 1.17 -5.99 -5.42
N TYR A 71 0.76 -6.76 -6.44
CA TYR A 71 1.68 -7.54 -7.27
C TYR A 71 2.56 -6.66 -8.18
N TYR A 72 2.14 -5.41 -8.41
CA TYR A 72 2.80 -4.48 -9.33
C TYR A 72 3.58 -3.38 -8.60
N MET A 73 3.61 -3.45 -7.27
CA MET A 73 4.35 -2.56 -6.39
C MET A 73 5.47 -3.33 -5.70
N ASN A 74 6.70 -2.87 -5.86
CA ASN A 74 7.86 -3.48 -5.19
C ASN A 74 7.97 -3.02 -3.72
N THR A 75 6.96 -3.34 -2.93
CA THR A 75 6.85 -3.04 -1.49
C THR A 75 6.36 -4.29 -0.76
N TYR A 76 6.21 -4.25 0.56
CA TYR A 76 5.41 -5.26 1.22
C TYR A 76 3.95 -5.15 0.76
N GLY A 77 3.25 -6.28 0.69
CA GLY A 77 1.83 -6.26 0.38
C GLY A 77 1.12 -7.58 0.62
N PHE A 78 -0.20 -7.48 0.81
CA PHE A 78 -1.10 -8.60 0.97
C PHE A 78 -2.25 -8.48 -0.03
N HIS A 79 -2.43 -9.50 -0.85
CA HIS A 79 -3.66 -9.72 -1.60
C HIS A 79 -4.55 -10.63 -0.75
N THR A 80 -5.57 -10.04 -0.15
CA THR A 80 -6.37 -10.67 0.90
C THR A 80 -7.61 -11.35 0.32
N ILE A 81 -8.73 -11.35 1.03
CA ILE A 81 -10.01 -11.90 0.57
C ILE A 81 -11.01 -10.77 0.29
N HIS A 82 -12.00 -11.09 -0.55
CA HIS A 82 -12.92 -10.09 -1.11
C HIS A 82 -13.60 -9.25 -0.03
N GLY A 83 -13.45 -7.93 -0.14
CA GLY A 83 -14.00 -6.92 0.76
C GLY A 83 -13.42 -6.89 2.17
N ARG A 84 -12.27 -7.51 2.43
CA ARG A 84 -11.63 -7.51 3.76
C ARG A 84 -10.37 -6.66 3.86
N ALA A 85 -9.96 -5.99 2.78
CA ALA A 85 -8.78 -5.15 2.79
C ALA A 85 -8.80 -4.05 3.88
N PRO A 86 -9.89 -3.28 4.11
CA PRO A 86 -9.92 -2.30 5.19
C PRO A 86 -9.78 -2.92 6.60
N ALA A 87 -10.31 -4.13 6.80
CA ALA A 87 -10.21 -4.84 8.06
C ALA A 87 -8.77 -5.34 8.33
N VAL A 88 -8.13 -5.92 7.31
CA VAL A 88 -6.73 -6.37 7.40
C VAL A 88 -5.80 -5.18 7.56
N ALA A 89 -5.98 -4.11 6.78
CA ALA A 89 -5.19 -2.88 6.87
C ALA A 89 -5.27 -2.23 8.26
N THR A 90 -6.47 -2.25 8.87
CA THR A 90 -6.65 -1.81 10.26
C THR A 90 -5.78 -2.61 11.22
N GLY A 91 -5.77 -3.94 11.09
CA GLY A 91 -4.93 -4.81 11.91
C GLY A 91 -3.44 -4.54 11.72
N VAL A 92 -2.99 -4.41 10.47
CA VAL A 92 -1.59 -4.09 10.13
C VAL A 92 -1.16 -2.76 10.76
N LYS A 93 -1.98 -1.71 10.62
CA LYS A 93 -1.64 -0.39 11.13
C LYS A 93 -1.63 -0.31 12.66
N ILE A 94 -2.54 -1.03 13.34
CA ILE A 94 -2.53 -1.12 14.80
C ILE A 94 -1.32 -1.93 15.30
N ALA A 95 -0.96 -3.01 14.60
CA ALA A 95 0.16 -3.86 14.98
C ALA A 95 1.53 -3.16 14.78
N ASN A 96 1.65 -2.31 13.75
CA ASN A 96 2.87 -1.54 13.52
C ASN A 96 2.52 -0.11 13.02
N PRO A 97 2.41 0.86 13.96
CA PRO A 97 2.04 2.24 13.64
C PRO A 97 3.01 2.98 12.73
N ASP A 98 4.28 2.54 12.64
CA ASP A 98 5.31 3.21 11.83
C ASP A 98 5.19 2.92 10.33
N LEU A 99 4.31 1.98 9.94
CA LEU A 99 4.10 1.63 8.54
C LEU A 99 3.17 2.64 7.84
N SER A 100 3.54 2.95 6.59
CA SER A 100 2.69 3.66 5.64
C SER A 100 1.79 2.63 4.97
N VAL A 101 0.56 2.49 5.48
CA VAL A 101 -0.41 1.48 5.02
C VAL A 101 -1.34 2.08 3.98
N TRP A 102 -1.38 1.44 2.82
CA TRP A 102 -2.20 1.79 1.66
C TRP A 102 -3.12 0.64 1.30
N VAL A 103 -4.35 0.95 0.92
CA VAL A 103 -5.35 0.00 0.50
C VAL A 103 -5.62 0.21 -0.99
N ALA A 104 -5.53 -0.87 -1.78
CA ALA A 104 -5.93 -0.86 -3.18
C ALA A 104 -7.18 -1.72 -3.35
N THR A 105 -8.29 -1.09 -3.70
CA THR A 105 -9.61 -1.75 -3.72
C THR A 105 -10.45 -1.21 -4.87
N GLY A 106 -11.35 -2.06 -5.39
CA GLY A 106 -12.33 -1.67 -6.40
C GLY A 106 -13.61 -1.15 -5.74
N ASP A 107 -14.49 -0.58 -6.54
CA ASP A 107 -15.83 -0.16 -6.13
C ASP A 107 -16.65 -1.30 -5.52
N GLY A 108 -16.75 -2.46 -6.19
CA GLY A 108 -17.46 -3.63 -5.67
C GLY A 108 -16.81 -4.21 -4.42
N ASP A 109 -15.47 -4.20 -4.35
CA ASP A 109 -14.72 -4.72 -3.22
C ASP A 109 -14.89 -3.83 -1.96
N ALA A 110 -14.82 -2.51 -2.10
CA ALA A 110 -14.91 -1.56 -0.99
C ALA A 110 -16.34 -1.13 -0.63
N LEU A 111 -17.18 -0.88 -1.62
CA LEU A 111 -18.49 -0.23 -1.46
C LEU A 111 -19.67 -1.21 -1.48
N SER A 112 -19.45 -2.45 -1.91
CA SER A 112 -20.44 -3.53 -1.79
C SER A 112 -20.07 -4.48 -0.64
N ILE A 113 -19.41 -5.60 -0.92
CA ILE A 113 -19.12 -6.65 0.09
C ILE A 113 -18.20 -6.16 1.24
N GLY A 114 -17.38 -5.14 0.99
CA GLY A 114 -16.51 -4.51 1.99
C GLY A 114 -17.09 -3.30 2.71
N GLY A 115 -18.32 -2.87 2.37
CA GLY A 115 -18.87 -1.57 2.80
C GLY A 115 -18.82 -1.33 4.31
N ASN A 116 -19.24 -2.31 5.11
CA ASN A 116 -19.21 -2.19 6.57
C ASN A 116 -17.79 -2.02 7.13
N HIS A 117 -16.80 -2.69 6.53
CA HIS A 117 -15.41 -2.56 6.97
C HIS A 117 -14.84 -1.18 6.62
N LEU A 118 -15.16 -0.66 5.43
CA LEU A 118 -14.77 0.68 5.01
C LEU A 118 -15.35 1.76 5.95
N ILE A 119 -16.66 1.74 6.19
CA ILE A 119 -17.35 2.71 7.05
C ILE A 119 -16.72 2.74 8.45
N HIS A 120 -16.43 1.56 9.00
CA HIS A 120 -15.82 1.51 10.32
C HIS A 120 -14.33 1.85 10.34
N ALA A 121 -13.57 1.64 9.26
CA ALA A 121 -12.20 2.13 9.14
C ALA A 121 -12.17 3.68 9.13
N LEU A 122 -13.07 4.31 8.38
CA LEU A 122 -13.24 5.76 8.35
C LEU A 122 -13.67 6.31 9.72
N ARG A 123 -14.69 5.72 10.33
CA ARG A 123 -15.21 6.14 11.65
C ARG A 123 -14.14 6.08 12.76
N ARG A 124 -13.20 5.14 12.66
CA ARG A 124 -12.11 4.96 13.64
C ARG A 124 -10.88 5.81 13.33
N ASN A 125 -10.81 6.45 12.16
CA ASN A 125 -9.68 7.28 11.72
C ASN A 125 -8.30 6.56 11.82
N VAL A 126 -8.19 5.37 11.22
CA VAL A 126 -7.08 4.42 11.46
C VAL A 126 -5.73 4.83 10.82
N ASP A 127 -5.53 6.04 10.32
CA ASP A 127 -4.32 6.46 9.55
C ASP A 127 -3.92 5.43 8.47
N ILE A 128 -4.88 5.06 7.63
CA ILE A 128 -4.67 4.26 6.42
C ILE A 128 -5.19 5.04 5.21
N LYS A 129 -4.58 4.81 4.05
CA LYS A 129 -4.94 5.48 2.79
C LYS A 129 -5.76 4.46 1.98
N ILE A 130 -7.01 4.75 1.67
CA ILE A 130 -7.93 3.86 0.90
C ILE A 130 -8.25 4.52 -0.43
#